data_AF-A0A6A5GVS0-F1
#
_entry.id   AF-A0A6A5GVS0-F1
#
_cell.length_a   1.000
_cell.length_b   1.000
_cell.length_c   1.000
_cell.angle_alpha   90.00
_cell.angle_beta   90.00
_cell.angle_gamma   90.00
#
_symmetry.space_group_name_H-M   'P 1'
#
loop_
_entity.id
_entity.type
_entity.pdbx_description
1 polymer ?
#
loop_
_entity_poly.entity_id
_entity_poly.type
_entity_poly.pdbx_seq_one_letter_code
_entity_poly.pdbx_strand_id
1 'polypeptide(L)'
;MESLEYKKMHPTTDYIHFTGQITCKHIQTPTIQSFVLWEHNRILKDFLPFQQVTLDQTVYPYKYDVKARAFGDWPTKEYEFYYYIIHDCNYWRESKVQEVWYQDFKTEGNVTHNKNIQLE
;
A
#
# COMPACT_ATOMS: atom_id res chain seq x y z
N MET A 1 -27.27 14.34 11.78
CA MET A 1 -26.22 14.45 10.74
C MET A 1 -24.95 14.82 11.49
N GLU A 2 -24.30 13.81 12.07
CA GLU A 2 -23.14 14.01 12.96
C GLU A 2 -21.86 14.04 12.13
N SER A 3 -21.03 15.03 12.42
CA SER A 3 -19.85 15.44 11.69
C SER A 3 -18.72 14.42 11.78
N LEU A 4 -18.01 14.26 10.67
CA LEU A 4 -16.78 13.48 10.42
C LEU A 4 -15.56 13.87 11.29
N GLU A 5 -15.75 14.43 12.48
CA GLU A 5 -14.71 15.08 13.28
C GLU A 5 -13.77 14.14 14.07
N TYR A 6 -13.85 12.81 13.89
CA TYR A 6 -12.98 11.87 14.62
C TYR A 6 -11.95 11.13 13.77
N LYS A 7 -11.62 11.63 12.56
CA LYS A 7 -10.39 11.22 11.84
C LYS A 7 -9.25 12.20 12.14
N LYS A 8 -8.94 12.41 13.42
CA LYS A 8 -7.73 13.17 13.78
C LYS A 8 -6.52 12.35 13.38
N MET A 9 -5.90 12.73 12.26
CA MET A 9 -4.51 12.38 11.94
C MET A 9 -3.67 12.48 13.20
N HIS A 10 -2.90 11.45 13.52
CA HIS A 10 -1.85 11.61 14.53
C HIS A 10 -0.92 12.75 14.06
N PRO A 11 -0.66 13.79 14.87
CA PRO A 11 0.00 15.02 14.44
C PRO A 11 1.48 14.88 14.05
N THR A 12 1.99 13.65 13.87
CA THR A 12 3.41 13.36 13.63
C THR A 12 3.67 12.52 12.39
N THR A 13 2.70 12.27 11.50
CA THR A 13 2.93 11.38 10.35
C THR A 13 3.39 12.10 9.08
N ASP A 14 4.70 12.15 8.86
CA ASP A 14 5.31 12.77 7.68
C ASP A 14 5.51 11.77 6.50
N TYR A 15 4.56 10.87 6.25
CA TYR A 15 4.57 9.89 5.14
C TYR A 15 5.45 8.63 5.34
N ILE A 16 4.89 7.49 4.91
CA ILE A 16 5.61 6.22 4.69
C ILE A 16 5.80 6.06 3.19
N HIS A 17 7.04 5.86 2.77
CA HIS A 17 7.39 5.67 1.37
C HIS A 17 7.62 4.19 1.09
N PHE A 18 6.85 3.61 0.18
CA PHE A 18 7.07 2.25 -0.29
C PHE A 18 7.61 2.26 -1.71
N THR A 19 8.66 1.49 -1.96
CA THR A 19 9.29 1.37 -3.27
C THR A 19 9.57 -0.08 -3.57
N GLY A 20 9.68 -0.43 -4.84
CA GLY A 20 10.10 -1.77 -5.21
C GLY A 20 9.89 -2.08 -6.67
N GLN A 21 10.05 -3.37 -6.98
CA GLN A 21 9.80 -3.92 -8.30
C GLN A 21 8.67 -4.94 -8.25
N ILE A 22 7.85 -4.99 -9.29
CA ILE A 22 6.85 -6.01 -9.53
C ILE A 22 7.34 -6.90 -10.68
N THR A 23 7.43 -8.20 -10.41
CA THR A 23 7.76 -9.23 -11.39
C THR A 23 6.56 -10.14 -11.62
N CYS A 24 6.46 -10.69 -12.82
CA CYS A 24 5.51 -11.75 -13.15
C CYS A 24 6.30 -13.05 -13.35
N LYS A 25 5.80 -14.16 -12.83
CA LYS A 25 6.48 -15.45 -12.92
C LYS A 25 6.44 -16.04 -14.33
N HIS A 26 5.32 -15.85 -15.05
CA HIS A 26 5.08 -16.54 -16.33
C HIS A 26 5.30 -15.68 -17.59
N ILE A 27 5.09 -14.36 -17.54
CA ILE A 27 5.23 -13.47 -18.72
C ILE A 27 5.94 -12.16 -18.35
N GLN A 28 6.41 -11.39 -19.34
CA GLN A 28 7.18 -10.14 -19.13
C GLN A 28 6.57 -8.91 -19.80
N THR A 29 5.33 -9.00 -20.27
CA THR A 29 4.57 -7.90 -20.92
C THR A 29 3.69 -7.17 -19.91
N PRO A 30 3.24 -5.91 -20.16
CA PRO A 30 2.48 -5.14 -19.19
C PRO A 30 1.22 -5.87 -18.76
N THR A 31 1.08 -6.06 -17.45
CA THR A 31 0.10 -6.99 -16.88
C THR A 31 -0.61 -6.42 -15.69
N ILE A 32 -0.17 -5.29 -15.13
CA ILE A 32 -0.80 -4.74 -13.93
C ILE A 32 -1.97 -3.85 -14.36
N GLN A 33 -3.17 -4.31 -14.06
CA GLN A 33 -4.43 -3.63 -14.39
C GLN A 33 -4.83 -2.62 -13.30
N SER A 34 -4.51 -2.93 -12.05
CA SER A 34 -4.75 -2.05 -10.90
C SER A 34 -3.70 -2.28 -9.84
N PHE A 35 -3.24 -1.19 -9.22
CA PHE A 35 -2.36 -1.25 -8.05
C PHE A 35 -2.76 -0.16 -7.07
N VAL A 36 -3.23 -0.59 -5.90
CA VAL A 36 -3.65 0.32 -4.83
C VAL A 36 -3.06 -0.14 -3.51
N LEU A 37 -2.81 0.83 -2.63
CA LEU A 37 -2.44 0.61 -1.25
C LEU A 37 -3.57 1.16 -0.35
N TRP A 38 -4.03 0.32 0.55
CA TRP A 38 -5.01 0.66 1.56
C TRP A 38 -4.36 0.63 2.93
N GLU A 39 -4.79 1.49 3.83
CA GLU A 39 -4.55 1.34 5.26
C GLU A 39 -5.84 0.80 5.88
N HIS A 40 -5.71 -0.24 6.70
CA HIS A 40 -6.83 -0.84 7.40
C HIS A 40 -6.78 -0.41 8.86
N ASN A 41 -7.89 0.16 9.34
CA ASN A 41 -8.03 0.48 10.74
C ASN A 41 -8.58 -0.72 11.49
N ARG A 42 -7.76 -1.34 12.34
CA ARG A 42 -8.12 -2.60 13.01
C ARG A 42 -9.18 -2.41 14.09
N ILE A 43 -9.25 -1.21 14.67
CA ILE A 43 -10.17 -0.88 15.77
C ILE A 43 -11.58 -0.64 15.23
N LEU A 44 -11.69 0.22 14.22
CA LEU A 44 -12.97 0.60 13.60
C LEU A 44 -13.38 -0.38 12.49
N LYS A 45 -12.46 -1.26 12.06
CA LYS A 45 -12.65 -2.24 10.97
C LYS A 45 -13.04 -1.58 9.65
N ASP A 46 -12.55 -0.37 9.41
CA ASP A 46 -12.76 0.36 8.16
C ASP A 46 -11.46 0.51 7.38
N PHE A 47 -11.61 0.70 6.06
CA PHE A 47 -10.49 1.03 5.20
C PHE A 47 -10.37 2.55 5.08
N LEU A 48 -9.17 3.03 5.33
CA LEU A 48 -8.81 4.42 5.24
C LEU A 48 -8.53 4.80 3.77
N PRO A 49 -8.51 6.12 3.44
CA PRO A 49 -8.42 6.57 2.07
C PRO A 49 -7.24 5.96 1.29
N PHE A 50 -7.43 5.81 -0.02
CA PHE A 50 -6.39 5.33 -0.93
C PHE A 50 -5.13 6.19 -0.87
N GLN A 51 -3.99 5.52 -0.93
CA GLN A 51 -2.68 6.15 -0.93
C GLN A 51 -2.23 6.53 -2.34
N GLN A 52 -1.33 7.50 -2.46
CA GLN A 52 -0.82 7.93 -3.76
C GLN A 52 0.17 6.89 -4.31
N VAL A 53 -0.19 6.23 -5.40
CA VAL A 53 0.60 5.20 -6.07
C VAL A 53 1.10 5.71 -7.42
N THR A 54 2.38 5.50 -7.70
CA THR A 54 3.00 5.64 -9.02
C THR A 54 3.49 4.27 -9.46
N LEU A 55 3.13 3.87 -10.69
CA LEU A 55 3.50 2.59 -11.27
C LEU A 55 4.08 2.83 -12.67
N ASP A 56 5.32 2.41 -12.86
CA ASP A 56 6.04 2.45 -14.14
C ASP A 56 6.10 1.04 -14.73
N GLN A 57 5.32 0.81 -15.79
CA GLN A 57 5.27 -0.44 -16.55
C GLN A 57 6.03 -0.35 -17.89
N THR A 58 6.89 0.65 -18.09
CA THR A 58 7.58 0.86 -19.38
C THR A 58 8.69 -0.15 -19.64
N VAL A 59 9.37 -0.61 -18.59
CA VAL A 59 10.47 -1.58 -18.66
C VAL A 59 10.28 -2.63 -17.57
N TYR A 60 10.41 -3.91 -17.94
CA TYR A 60 10.39 -5.03 -17.00
C TYR A 60 11.74 -5.18 -16.27
N PRO A 61 11.79 -5.40 -14.95
CA PRO A 61 10.68 -5.50 -14.00
C PRO A 61 10.04 -4.14 -13.69
N TYR A 62 8.72 -4.14 -13.48
CA TYR A 62 7.95 -2.89 -13.31
C TYR A 62 8.28 -2.24 -11.99
N LYS A 63 8.39 -0.91 -11.97
CA LYS A 63 8.76 -0.17 -10.77
C LYS A 63 7.54 0.47 -10.15
N TYR A 64 7.49 0.47 -8.83
CA TYR A 64 6.43 1.17 -8.12
C TYR A 64 6.99 2.05 -7.01
N ASP A 65 6.26 3.12 -6.75
CA ASP A 65 6.53 4.13 -5.72
C ASP A 65 5.21 4.56 -5.10
N VAL A 66 5.06 4.39 -3.78
CA VAL A 66 3.86 4.74 -3.03
C VAL A 66 4.21 5.69 -1.91
N LYS A 67 3.60 6.87 -1.93
CA LYS A 67 3.67 7.83 -0.81
C LYS A 67 2.41 7.67 0.01
N ALA A 68 2.51 6.88 1.07
CA ALA A 68 1.42 6.61 1.97
C ALA A 68 1.39 7.61 3.13
N ARG A 69 0.21 8.05 3.50
CA ARG A 69 -0.07 8.73 4.76
C ARG A 69 -0.61 7.68 5.72
N ALA A 70 0.03 7.57 6.88
CA ALA A 70 -0.43 6.72 7.96
C ALA A 70 -1.41 7.54 8.82
N PHE A 71 -2.69 7.20 8.73
CA PHE A 71 -3.74 7.83 9.52
C PHE A 71 -3.76 7.27 10.96
N GLY A 72 -3.41 6.00 11.12
CA GLY A 72 -3.19 5.32 12.38
C GLY A 72 -4.44 4.87 13.10
N ASP A 73 -4.24 3.91 14.00
CA ASP A 73 -5.28 3.30 14.83
C ASP A 73 -5.26 3.90 16.23
N TRP A 74 -5.84 5.08 16.46
CA TRP A 74 -5.88 5.61 17.82
C TRP A 74 -6.70 4.69 18.77
N PRO A 75 -6.19 4.31 19.96
CA PRO A 75 -4.99 4.81 20.65
C PRO A 75 -3.71 3.97 20.44
N THR A 76 -3.73 2.94 19.60
CA THR A 76 -2.54 2.15 19.27
C THR A 76 -1.60 2.93 18.33
N LYS A 77 -0.36 2.45 18.22
CA LYS A 77 0.65 2.91 17.25
C LYS A 77 0.91 1.85 16.19
N GLU A 78 -0.09 1.01 15.96
CA GLU A 78 -0.03 -0.05 14.96
C GLU A 78 -0.57 0.49 13.64
N TYR A 79 0.03 0.03 12.55
CA TYR A 79 -0.38 0.37 11.20
C TYR A 79 -0.40 -0.89 10.35
N GLU A 80 -1.50 -1.09 9.64
CA GLU A 80 -1.72 -2.24 8.79
C GLU A 80 -2.05 -1.76 7.39
N PHE A 81 -1.18 -2.09 6.43
CA PHE A 81 -1.35 -1.73 5.03
C PHE A 81 -1.55 -2.96 4.16
N TYR A 82 -2.34 -2.81 3.12
CA TYR A 82 -2.63 -3.85 2.15
C TYR A 82 -2.40 -3.36 0.73
N TYR A 83 -1.45 -3.98 0.04
CA TYR A 83 -1.40 -3.90 -1.41
C TYR A 83 -2.50 -4.75 -1.99
N TYR A 84 -3.28 -4.16 -2.89
CA TYR A 84 -4.22 -4.89 -3.73
C TYR A 84 -3.84 -4.68 -5.18
N ILE A 85 -3.43 -5.76 -5.84
CA ILE A 85 -2.94 -5.75 -7.21
C ILE A 85 -3.87 -6.62 -8.05
N ILE A 86 -4.42 -6.08 -9.13
CA ILE A 86 -5.08 -6.87 -10.17
C ILE A 86 -4.11 -6.98 -11.34
N HIS A 87 -3.86 -8.20 -11.80
CA HIS A 87 -2.90 -8.45 -12.86
C HIS A 87 -3.31 -9.59 -13.80
N ASP A 88 -2.73 -9.59 -14.99
CA ASP A 88 -2.87 -10.64 -15.99
C ASP A 88 -1.51 -11.35 -16.22
N CYS A 89 -0.68 -11.51 -15.18
CA CYS A 89 0.64 -12.18 -15.25
C CYS A 89 0.60 -13.67 -15.67
N ASN A 90 -0.59 -14.24 -15.82
CA ASN A 90 -0.84 -15.57 -16.34
C ASN A 90 -1.98 -15.51 -17.38
N TYR A 91 -2.42 -16.65 -17.91
CA TYR A 91 -3.52 -16.72 -18.89
C TYR A 91 -4.83 -16.10 -18.38
N TRP A 92 -5.03 -16.05 -17.06
CA TRP A 92 -6.21 -15.50 -16.41
C TRP A 92 -5.88 -14.26 -15.60
N ARG A 93 -6.90 -13.40 -15.43
CA ARG A 93 -6.84 -12.28 -14.51
C ARG A 93 -6.86 -12.78 -13.07
N GLU A 94 -5.90 -12.34 -12.29
CA GLU A 94 -5.75 -12.68 -10.89
C GLU A 94 -5.63 -11.41 -10.04
N SER A 95 -5.83 -11.59 -8.73
CA SER A 95 -5.58 -10.55 -7.75
C SER A 95 -4.62 -11.04 -6.69
N LYS A 96 -3.64 -10.22 -6.33
CA LYS A 96 -2.77 -10.45 -5.18
C LYS A 96 -3.06 -9.43 -4.09
N VAL A 97 -3.25 -9.95 -2.88
CA VAL A 97 -3.27 -9.14 -1.66
C VAL A 97 -1.96 -9.38 -0.90
N GLN A 98 -1.30 -8.31 -0.47
CA GLN A 98 -0.11 -8.42 0.36
C GLN A 98 -0.18 -7.45 1.53
N GLU A 99 -0.14 -8.00 2.73
CA GLU A 99 -0.09 -7.25 3.98
C GLU A 99 1.32 -6.70 4.26
N VAL A 100 1.35 -5.51 4.84
CA VAL A 100 2.52 -4.90 5.47
C VAL A 100 2.07 -4.34 6.82
N TRP A 101 2.59 -4.93 7.89
CA TRP A 101 2.25 -4.56 9.26
C TRP A 101 3.42 -3.91 9.98
N TYR A 102 3.10 -2.91 10.80
CA TYR A 102 4.05 -2.20 11.65
C TYR A 102 3.56 -2.17 13.09
N GLN A 103 4.39 -2.67 14.00
CA GLN A 103 4.23 -2.50 15.44
C GLN A 103 4.96 -1.24 15.90
N ASP A 104 4.35 -0.49 16.82
CA ASP A 104 4.97 0.66 17.50
C ASP A 104 5.66 1.65 16.54
N PHE A 105 5.02 1.90 15.40
CA PHE A 105 5.63 2.69 14.34
C PHE A 105 5.75 4.14 14.80
N LYS A 106 7.01 4.56 15.03
CA LYS A 106 7.32 5.96 15.29
C LYS A 106 7.16 6.72 13.98
N THR A 107 6.10 7.50 13.88
CA THR A 107 5.76 8.26 12.67
C THR A 107 6.66 9.48 12.44
N GLU A 108 7.55 9.79 13.38
CA GLU A 108 8.53 10.86 13.28
C GLU A 108 9.58 10.55 12.20
N GLY A 109 9.43 11.17 11.03
CA GLY A 109 10.39 11.14 9.92
C GLY A 109 9.91 10.39 8.67
N ASN A 110 10.66 10.53 7.58
CA ASN A 110 10.41 9.83 6.32
C ASN A 110 10.97 8.41 6.40
N VAL A 111 10.09 7.40 6.47
CA VAL A 111 10.52 5.99 6.42
C VAL A 111 10.36 5.47 5.00
N THR A 112 11.41 4.82 4.48
CA THR A 112 11.37 4.17 3.16
C THR A 112 11.46 2.65 3.30
N HIS A 113 10.52 1.96 2.67
CA HIS A 113 10.48 0.50 2.59
C HIS A 113 10.70 0.06 1.16
N ASN A 114 11.73 -0.77 0.94
CA ASN A 114 11.94 -1.44 -0.32
C ASN A 114 11.39 -2.87 -0.26
N LYS A 115 10.44 -3.21 -1.12
CA LYS A 115 9.83 -4.54 -1.15
C LYS A 115 9.53 -4.96 -2.58
N ASN A 116 10.11 -6.06 -3.03
CA ASN A 116 9.77 -6.61 -4.34
C ASN A 116 8.52 -7.50 -4.23
N ILE A 117 7.69 -7.47 -5.26
CA ILE A 117 6.45 -8.23 -5.35
C ILE A 117 6.55 -9.16 -6.55
N GLN A 118 6.55 -10.47 -6.30
CA GLN A 118 6.41 -11.46 -7.35
C GLN A 118 4.95 -11.85 -7.51
N LEU A 119 4.41 -11.76 -8.72
CA LEU A 119 3.06 -12.18 -9.09
C LEU A 119 3.12 -13.52 -9.82
N GLU A 120 2.07 -14.31 -9.65
CA GLU A 120 1.90 -15.56 -10.39
C GLU A 120 1.45 -15.26 -11.82
#